data_AF-A0A972JZ45-F1
#
_entry.id   AF-A0A972JZ45-F1
#
_cell.length_a   1.000
_cell.length_b   1.000
_cell.length_c   1.000
_cell.angle_alpha   90.00
_cell.angle_beta   90.00
_cell.angle_gamma   90.00
#
_symmetry.space_group_name_H-M   'P 1'
#
loop_
_entity.id
_entity.type
_entity.pdbx_description
1 polymer ?
#
loop_
_entity_poly.entity_id
_entity_poly.type
_entity_poly.pdbx_seq_one_letter_code
_entity_poly.pdbx_strand_id
1 'polypeptide(L)' 'MLSWIADQELSELLQRYYRGEAGLWEAIRERVDHNLRERGATVVARHLRFRKKADGSYEVLVEDAPAYAVDP' A
#
# COMPACT_ATOMS: atom_id res chain seq x y z
N MET A 1 2.14 12.53 0.73
CA MET A 1 2.43 11.25 1.39
C MET A 1 1.25 10.88 2.28
N LEU A 2 0.65 9.72 2.08
CA LEU A 2 -0.48 9.21 2.86
C LEU A 2 -0.06 7.90 3.54
N SER A 3 -0.39 7.70 4.80
CA SER A 3 -0.12 6.43 5.48
C SER A 3 -1.27 6.01 6.37
N TRP A 4 -1.53 4.71 6.45
CA TRP A 4 -2.54 4.13 7.34
C TRP A 4 -2.15 2.72 7.78
N ILE A 5 -2.76 2.25 8.87
CA ILE A 5 -2.64 0.86 9.30
C ILE A 5 -3.50 0.00 8.36
N ALA A 6 -2.90 -1.02 7.77
CA ALA A 6 -3.59 -2.01 6.96
C ALA A 6 -4.72 -2.65 7.78
N ASP A 7 -5.89 -2.76 7.17
CA ASP A 7 -6.98 -3.55 7.74
C ASP A 7 -6.59 -5.04 7.82
N GLN A 8 -7.47 -5.84 8.41
CA GLN A 8 -7.21 -7.26 8.61
C GLN A 8 -7.02 -8.00 7.28
N GLU A 9 -7.86 -7.73 6.29
CA GLU A 9 -7.80 -8.38 4.97
C GLU A 9 -6.48 -8.09 4.25
N LEU A 10 -6.05 -6.82 4.21
CA LEU A 10 -4.78 -6.41 3.62
C LEU A 10 -3.59 -6.97 4.41
N SER A 11 -3.69 -7.01 5.74
CA SER A 11 -2.64 -7.61 6.57
C SER A 11 -2.46 -9.09 6.28
N GLU A 12 -3.54 -9.86 6.12
CA GLU A 12 -3.50 -11.28 5.76
C GLU A 12 -2.90 -11.51 4.36
N LEU A 13 -3.27 -10.69 3.38
CA LEU A 13 -2.69 -10.71 2.03
C LEU A 13 -1.18 -10.44 2.07
N LEU A 14 -0.75 -9.41 2.80
CA LEU A 14 0.67 -9.07 2.95
C LEU A 14 1.44 -10.18 3.66
N GLN A 15 0.88 -10.81 4.69
CA GLN A 15 1.52 -11.94 5.36
C GLN A 15 1.75 -13.10 4.40
N ARG A 16 0.76 -13.47 3.59
CA ARG A 16 0.88 -14.55 2.60
C ARG A 16 1.89 -14.21 1.50
N TYR A 17 1.85 -12.97 1.02
CA TYR A 17 2.79 -12.46 0.03
C TYR A 17 4.24 -12.52 0.53
N TYR A 18 4.51 -12.03 1.75
CA TYR A 18 5.84 -12.11 2.36
C TYR A 18 6.27 -13.53 2.77
N ARG A 19 5.34 -14.49 2.84
CA ARG A 19 5.65 -15.93 2.99
C ARG A 19 6.02 -16.60 1.66
N GLY A 20 5.94 -15.90 0.53
CA GLY A 20 6.32 -16.41 -0.79
C GLY A 20 5.16 -16.95 -1.61
N GLU A 21 3.91 -16.69 -1.22
CA GLU A 21 2.76 -17.05 -2.06
C GLU A 21 2.68 -16.11 -3.28
N ALA A 22 2.75 -16.70 -4.47
CA ALA A 22 2.74 -15.97 -5.73
C ALA A 22 1.33 -15.51 -6.13
N GLY A 23 1.24 -14.47 -6.95
CA GLY A 23 -0.03 -13.98 -7.51
C GLY A 23 -0.87 -13.11 -6.58
N LEU A 24 -0.39 -12.79 -5.39
CA LEU A 24 -1.13 -11.95 -4.42
C LEU A 24 -1.01 -10.45 -4.66
N TRP A 25 -0.07 -10.02 -5.53
CA TRP A 25 0.20 -8.60 -5.76
C TRP A 25 -1.02 -7.84 -6.30
N GLU A 26 -1.76 -8.43 -7.25
CA GLU A 26 -2.97 -7.80 -7.80
C GLU A 26 -4.04 -7.61 -6.73
N ALA A 27 -4.28 -8.62 -5.89
CA ALA A 27 -5.23 -8.53 -4.78
C ALA A 27 -4.81 -7.47 -3.74
N ILE A 28 -3.51 -7.39 -3.42
CA ILE A 28 -2.96 -6.34 -2.54
C ILE A 28 -3.21 -4.97 -3.15
N ARG A 29 -2.96 -4.79 -4.45
CA ARG A 29 -3.16 -3.52 -5.15
C ARG A 29 -4.63 -3.12 -5.15
N GLU A 30 -5.54 -4.02 -5.50
CA GLU A 30 -6.98 -3.77 -5.49
C GLU A 30 -7.48 -3.36 -4.09
N ARG A 31 -7.02 -4.04 -3.03
CA ARG A 31 -7.38 -3.69 -1.66
C ARG A 31 -6.83 -2.33 -1.23
N VAL A 32 -5.60 -1.99 -1.65
CA VAL A 32 -5.02 -0.66 -1.40
C VAL A 32 -5.78 0.44 -2.16
N ASP A 33 -6.14 0.21 -3.42
CA ASP A 33 -6.93 1.15 -4.22
C ASP A 33 -8.34 1.36 -3.63
N HIS A 34 -8.97 0.30 -3.12
CA HIS A 34 -10.23 0.42 -2.39
C HIS A 34 -10.08 1.31 -1.16
N ASN A 35 -9.06 1.07 -0.34
CA ASN A 35 -8.75 1.87 0.84
C ASN A 35 -8.46 3.35 0.49
N LEU A 36 -7.81 3.61 -0.64
CA LEU A 36 -7.56 4.96 -1.15
C LEU A 36 -8.85 5.67 -1.54
N ARG A 37 -9.76 4.99 -2.26
CA ARG A 37 -11.07 5.55 -2.64
C ARG A 37 -11.92 5.88 -1.42
N GLU A 38 -11.96 4.99 -0.42
CA GLU A 38 -12.65 5.26 0.85
C GLU A 38 -12.10 6.49 1.58
N ARG A 39 -10.79 6.77 1.41
CA ARG A 39 -10.11 7.94 1.98
C ARG A 39 -10.25 9.20 1.13
N GLY A 40 -11.03 9.14 0.03
CA GLY A 40 -11.22 10.26 -0.89
C GLY A 40 -9.98 10.57 -1.74
N ALA A 41 -9.01 9.65 -1.81
CA ALA A 41 -7.85 9.81 -2.66
C ALA A 41 -8.23 9.42 -4.10
N THR A 42 -8.16 10.40 -5.01
CA THR A 42 -8.39 10.21 -6.45
C THR A 42 -7.15 9.69 -7.18
N VAL A 43 -6.05 9.49 -6.47
CA VAL A 43 -4.74 9.19 -7.05
C VAL A 43 -4.50 7.69 -7.06
N VAL A 44 -4.08 7.14 -8.21
CA VAL A 44 -3.52 5.79 -8.29
C VAL A 44 -2.18 5.82 -7.56
N ALA A 45 -2.00 5.00 -6.53
CA ALA A 45 -0.76 4.95 -5.79
C ALA A 45 0.41 4.52 -6.70
N ARG A 46 1.33 5.44 -6.96
CA ARG A 46 2.51 5.18 -7.79
C ARG A 46 3.57 4.40 -7.03
N HIS A 47 3.78 4.73 -5.75
CA HIS A 47 4.72 4.02 -4.89
C HIS A 47 4.02 3.54 -3.61
N LEU A 48 3.95 2.22 -3.46
CA LEU A 48 3.45 1.54 -2.29
C LEU A 48 4.63 0.97 -1.49
N ARG A 49 4.67 1.29 -0.20
CA ARG A 49 5.56 0.68 0.76
C ARG A 49 4.73 0.06 1.89
N PHE A 50 5.11 -1.13 2.30
CA PHE A 50 4.50 -1.82 3.43
C PHE A 50 5.53 -2.00 4.52
N ARG A 51 5.22 -1.53 5.72
CA ARG A 51 6.10 -1.65 6.89
C ARG A 51 5.44 -2.51 7.95
N LYS A 52 6.05 -3.64 8.28
CA LYS A 52 5.59 -4.48 9.39
C LYS A 52 5.81 -3.76 10.73
N LYS A 53 4.78 -3.71 11.57
CA LYS A 53 4.80 -3.18 12.93
C LYS A 53 5.12 -4.30 13.94
N ALA A 54 5.46 -3.91 15.16
CA ALA A 54 5.83 -4.85 16.23
C ALA A 54 4.69 -5.76 16.69
N ASP A 55 3.44 -5.30 16.55
CA ASP A 55 2.22 -6.05 16.84
C ASP A 55 1.82 -7.04 15.72
N GLY A 56 2.61 -7.11 14.64
CA GLY A 56 2.34 -7.97 13.49
C GLY A 56 1.41 -7.36 12.44
N SER A 57 0.85 -6.17 12.68
CA SER A 57 0.13 -5.40 11.67
C SER A 57 1.08 -4.82 10.60
N TYR A 58 0.52 -4.39 9.48
CA TYR A 58 1.27 -3.67 8.45
C TYR A 58 0.81 -2.22 8.39
N GLU A 59 1.75 -1.32 8.22
CA GLU A 59 1.48 0.06 7.84
C GLU A 59 1.68 0.19 6.33
N VAL A 60 0.67 0.76 5.67
CA VAL A 60 0.73 1.13 4.26
C VAL A 60 1.23 2.56 4.18
N LEU A 61 2.28 2.79 3.40
CA LEU A 61 2.79 4.10 3.05
C LEU A 61 2.62 4.28 1.55
N VAL A 62 1.87 5.31 1.18
CA VAL A 62 1.67 5.75 -0.19
C VAL A 62 2.44 7.04 -0.38
N GLU A 63 3.53 6.91 -1.13
CA GLU A 63 4.36 8.04 -1.53
C GLU A 63 3.90 8.49 -2.91
N ASP A 64 3.36 9.71 -2.97
CA ASP A 64 3.31 10.44 -4.23
C ASP A 64 4.73 10.97 -4.45
N ALA A 65 5.45 10.40 -5.39
CA ALA A 65 6.75 10.93 -5.76
C ALA A 65 6.55 11.95 -6.89
N PRO A 66 6.67 13.26 -6.62
CA PRO A 66 7.14 14.16 -7.66
C PRO A 66 8.65 13.92 -7.80
N ALA A 67 9.07 13.27 -8.88
CA ALA A 67 10.47 13.23 -9.31
C ALA A 67 10.48 13.01 -10.82
N TYR A 68 10.86 13.92 -11.72
CA TYR A 68 11.59 15.18 -11.65
C TYR A 68 10.79 16.26 -12.40
N ALA A 69 10.46 17.39 -11.78
CA ALA A 69 10.42 18.62 -12.55
C ALA A 69 11.88 19.08 -12.64
N VAL A 70 12.51 18.80 -13.78
CA VAL A 70 13.79 19.42 -14.11
C VAL A 70 13.50 20.93 -14.21
N ASP A 71 14.12 21.67 -13.32
CA ASP A 71 14.14 23.14 -13.23
C ASP A 71 14.44 23.77 -14.61
N PRO A 72 13.69 24.80 -15.06
CA PRO A 72 14.19 25.79 -16.01
C PRO A 72 14.72 27.06 -15.31
#